data_AF-A0A2M8CI32-F1
#
_entry.id   AF-A0A2M8CI32-F1
#
_cell.length_a   1.000
_cell.length_b   1.000
_cell.length_c   1.000
_cell.angle_alpha   90.00
_cell.angle_beta   90.00
_cell.angle_gamma   90.00
#
_symmetry.space_group_name_H-M   'P 1'
#
loop_
_entity.id
_entity.type
_entity.pdbx_description
1 polymer ?
#
loop_
_entity_poly.entity_id
_entity_poly.type
_entity_poly.pdbx_seq_one_letter_code
_entity_poly.pdbx_strand_id
1 'polypeptide(L)'
;MIRLKEIWNYLFYLTWSLLNKMALEFIQRPLQKVIFFLFPTLKRKRYEIEIAAISTMSDTDSGFNLGFAFGFMYLTTTIIYAIICIYTVGQFDSNVDDHLHYYFIFVLSLAYITNHLLLWRSDIYKKYFEKFDKTLISKMSYLYVILFHIGIAAFFILTIYWTVGFNL
;
A
#
# COMPACT_ATOMS: atom_id res chain seq x y z
N MET A 1 21.72 -0.15 -2.93
CA MET A 1 20.77 -1.18 -2.43
C MET A 1 20.16 -0.85 -1.07
N ILE A 2 20.93 -0.44 -0.05
CA ILE A 2 20.42 -0.13 1.31
C ILE A 2 19.40 1.02 1.31
N ARG A 3 19.66 2.13 0.59
CA ARG A 3 18.75 3.27 0.49
C ARG A 3 17.40 2.92 -0.15
N LEU A 4 17.40 2.08 -1.19
CA LEU A 4 16.17 1.65 -1.85
C LEU A 4 15.29 0.85 -0.89
N LYS A 5 15.88 -0.12 -0.17
CA LYS A 5 15.17 -0.89 0.87
C LYS A 5 14.53 0.02 1.91
N GLU A 6 15.28 1.02 2.38
CA GLU A 6 14.80 1.97 3.38
C GLU A 6 13.64 2.84 2.88
N ILE A 7 13.72 3.39 1.67
CA ILE A 7 12.64 4.19 1.08
C ILE A 7 11.38 3.34 0.87
N TRP A 8 11.53 2.12 0.33
CA TRP A 8 10.39 1.23 0.08
C TRP A 8 9.72 0.79 1.38
N ASN A 9 10.49 0.47 2.41
CA ASN A 9 9.94 0.15 3.73
C ASN A 9 9.33 1.37 4.42
N TYR A 10 9.86 2.58 4.17
CA TYR A 10 9.26 3.81 4.68
C TYR A 10 7.90 4.07 4.05
N LEU A 11 7.78 3.93 2.72
CA LEU A 11 6.51 4.01 2.01
C LEU A 11 5.53 2.96 2.53
N PHE A 12 5.96 1.70 2.65
CA PHE A 12 5.15 0.61 3.18
C PHE A 12 4.64 0.89 4.60
N TYR A 13 5.51 1.38 5.47
CA TYR A 13 5.16 1.80 6.83
C TYR A 13 4.13 2.92 6.83
N LEU A 14 4.32 3.96 6.01
CA LEU A 14 3.35 5.05 5.89
C LEU A 14 2.00 4.58 5.36
N THR A 15 1.98 3.68 4.38
CA THR A 15 0.75 3.08 3.84
C THR A 15 0.02 2.30 4.93
N TRP A 16 0.73 1.46 5.68
CA TRP A 16 0.16 0.72 6.81
C TRP A 16 -0.38 1.65 7.91
N SER A 17 0.40 2.65 8.31
CA SER A 17 0.01 3.62 9.33
C SER A 17 -1.22 4.43 8.91
N LEU A 18 -1.29 4.83 7.62
CA LEU A 18 -2.45 5.50 7.05
C LEU A 18 -3.70 4.61 7.09
N LEU A 19 -3.57 3.34 6.69
CA LEU A 19 -4.67 2.38 6.73
C LEU A 19 -5.18 2.15 8.16
N ASN A 20 -4.28 2.03 9.15
CA ASN A 20 -4.66 1.94 10.55
C ASN A 20 -5.45 3.16 11.01
N LYS A 21 -4.97 4.35 10.65
CA LYS A 21 -5.65 5.60 10.98
C LYS A 21 -7.05 5.68 10.35
N MET A 22 -7.16 5.34 9.06
CA MET A 22 -8.44 5.34 8.35
C MET A 22 -9.40 4.29 8.93
N ALA A 23 -8.91 3.08 9.26
CA ALA A 23 -9.70 2.04 9.89
C ALA A 23 -10.22 2.50 11.26
N LEU A 24 -9.40 3.17 12.08
CA LEU A 24 -9.83 3.70 13.36
C LEU A 24 -10.91 4.78 13.20
N GLU A 25 -10.69 5.72 12.27
CA GLU A 25 -11.53 6.91 12.10
C GLU A 25 -12.86 6.62 11.39
N PHE A 26 -12.84 5.78 10.35
CA PHE A 26 -13.99 5.54 9.47
C PHE A 26 -14.69 4.19 9.70
N ILE A 27 -14.03 3.23 10.35
CA ILE A 27 -14.63 1.91 10.63
C ILE A 27 -14.90 1.77 12.12
N GLN A 28 -13.86 1.82 12.95
CA GLN A 28 -13.96 1.49 14.37
C GLN A 28 -14.79 2.51 15.15
N ARG A 29 -14.50 3.82 15.02
CA ARG A 29 -15.24 4.86 15.77
C ARG A 29 -16.73 4.92 15.39
N PRO A 30 -17.12 4.85 14.10
CA PRO A 30 -18.53 4.75 13.74
C PRO A 30 -19.19 3.48 14.28
N LEU A 31 -18.53 2.33 14.16
CA LEU A 31 -19.05 1.06 14.68
C LEU A 31 -19.24 1.12 16.20
N GLN A 32 -18.29 1.69 16.93
CA GLN A 32 -18.40 1.90 18.37
C GLN A 32 -19.62 2.77 18.74
N LYS A 33 -19.90 3.84 17.97
CA LYS A 33 -21.10 4.66 18.21
C LYS A 33 -22.37 3.83 18.10
N VAL A 34 -22.47 2.95 17.10
CA VAL A 34 -23.62 2.05 16.92
C VAL A 34 -23.70 1.05 18.08
N ILE A 35 -22.59 0.42 18.46
CA ILE A 35 -22.53 -0.53 19.57
C ILE A 35 -22.95 0.15 20.89
N PHE A 36 -22.48 1.36 21.17
CA PHE A 36 -22.84 2.10 22.38
C PHE A 36 -24.27 2.64 22.36
N PHE A 37 -24.87 2.81 21.19
CA PHE A 37 -26.29 3.09 21.06
C PHE A 37 -27.13 1.86 21.45
N LEU A 38 -26.76 0.67 20.98
CA LEU A 38 -27.46 -0.58 21.29
C LEU A 38 -27.19 -1.09 22.72
N PHE A 39 -25.96 -0.92 23.22
CA PHE A 39 -25.51 -1.41 24.52
C PHE A 39 -24.87 -0.28 25.34
N PRO A 40 -25.68 0.60 25.96
CA PRO A 40 -25.18 1.79 26.64
C PRO A 40 -24.30 1.48 27.87
N THR A 41 -24.44 0.30 28.47
CA THR A 41 -23.60 -0.16 29.59
C THR A 41 -22.11 -0.28 29.20
N LEU A 42 -21.81 -0.52 27.92
CA LEU A 42 -20.44 -0.62 27.41
C LEU A 42 -19.73 0.74 27.29
N LYS A 43 -20.46 1.87 27.36
CA LYS A 43 -19.86 3.21 27.32
C LYS A 43 -18.84 3.44 28.42
N ARG A 44 -19.02 2.78 29.58
CA ARG A 44 -18.07 2.84 30.71
C ARG A 44 -16.70 2.27 30.36
N LYS A 45 -16.62 1.34 29.40
CA LYS A 45 -15.38 0.69 28.95
C LYS A 45 -14.85 1.26 27.63
N ARG A 46 -15.33 2.43 27.20
CA ARG A 46 -14.98 3.02 25.90
C ARG A 46 -13.48 3.12 25.67
N TYR A 47 -12.74 3.57 26.68
CA TYR A 47 -11.29 3.73 26.59
C TYR A 47 -10.56 2.39 26.39
N GLU A 48 -10.94 1.36 27.15
CA GLU A 48 -10.39 0.00 27.02
C GLU A 48 -10.65 -0.57 25.61
N ILE A 49 -11.87 -0.36 25.08
CA ILE A 49 -12.25 -0.82 23.75
C ILE A 49 -11.46 -0.08 22.65
N GLU A 50 -11.22 1.22 22.80
CA GLU A 50 -10.43 2.00 21.83
C GLU A 50 -8.96 1.57 21.86
N ILE A 51 -8.36 1.36 23.03
CA ILE A 51 -6.99 0.85 23.14
C ILE A 51 -6.86 -0.54 22.54
N ALA A 52 -7.77 -1.46 22.88
CA ALA A 52 -7.74 -2.82 22.34
C ALA A 52 -7.84 -2.82 20.81
N ALA A 53 -8.69 -1.95 20.25
CA ALA A 53 -8.81 -1.80 18.81
C ALA A 53 -7.55 -1.23 18.16
N ILE A 54 -6.95 -0.19 18.75
CA ILE A 54 -5.68 0.37 18.26
C ILE A 54 -4.59 -0.70 18.28
N SER A 55 -4.42 -1.39 19.41
CA SER A 55 -3.45 -2.47 19.59
C SER A 55 -3.62 -3.59 18.56
N THR A 56 -4.85 -4.00 18.28
CA THR A 56 -5.13 -5.07 17.30
C THR A 56 -4.83 -4.61 15.87
N MET A 57 -5.17 -3.36 15.54
CA MET A 57 -4.92 -2.81 14.20
C MET A 57 -3.43 -2.52 13.97
N SER A 58 -2.72 -2.07 15.00
CA SER A 58 -1.29 -1.78 14.95
C SER A 58 -0.41 -3.02 15.14
N ASP A 59 -0.99 -4.21 15.24
CA ASP A 59 -0.19 -5.43 15.32
C ASP A 59 0.53 -5.69 13.98
N THR A 60 1.86 -5.78 14.05
CA THR A 60 2.73 -6.01 12.90
C THR A 60 2.92 -7.48 12.57
N ASP A 61 2.37 -8.38 13.41
CA ASP A 61 2.39 -9.82 13.22
C ASP A 61 1.12 -10.34 12.55
N SER A 62 -0.05 -9.90 13.01
CA SER A 62 -1.34 -10.43 12.57
C SER A 62 -2.32 -9.37 12.05
N GLY A 63 -1.91 -8.09 12.01
CA GLY A 63 -2.77 -7.00 11.61
C GLY A 63 -3.25 -7.10 10.16
N PHE A 64 -4.56 -7.19 9.95
CA PHE A 64 -5.20 -7.22 8.63
C PHE A 64 -4.70 -6.10 7.70
N ASN A 65 -4.54 -4.89 8.25
CA ASN A 65 -4.06 -3.71 7.50
C ASN A 65 -2.63 -3.85 6.95
N LEU A 66 -1.81 -4.75 7.50
CA LEU A 66 -0.49 -5.06 6.96
C LEU A 66 -0.61 -5.73 5.58
N GLY A 67 -1.54 -6.67 5.44
CA GLY A 67 -1.87 -7.31 4.16
C GLY A 67 -2.38 -6.31 3.13
N PHE A 68 -3.27 -5.38 3.53
CA PHE A 68 -3.73 -4.30 2.65
C PHE A 68 -2.60 -3.37 2.23
N ALA A 69 -1.74 -2.98 3.17
CA ALA A 69 -0.58 -2.14 2.87
C ALA A 69 0.33 -2.82 1.83
N PHE A 70 0.54 -4.13 1.96
CA PHE A 70 1.31 -4.88 0.98
C PHE A 70 0.61 -4.93 -0.37
N GLY A 71 -0.71 -5.15 -0.38
CA GLY A 71 -1.52 -5.10 -1.59
C GLY A 71 -1.41 -3.77 -2.34
N PHE A 72 -1.45 -2.63 -1.63
CA PHE A 72 -1.26 -1.30 -2.24
C PHE A 72 0.16 -1.11 -2.79
N MET A 73 1.19 -1.52 -2.05
CA MET A 73 2.57 -1.46 -2.52
C MET A 73 2.80 -2.36 -3.74
N TYR A 74 2.23 -3.57 -3.72
CA TYR A 74 2.26 -4.52 -4.82
C TYR A 74 1.56 -3.99 -6.07
N LEU A 75 0.36 -3.40 -5.94
CA LEU A 75 -0.32 -2.76 -7.06
C LEU A 75 0.53 -1.62 -7.65
N THR A 76 1.09 -0.78 -6.78
CA THR A 76 1.89 0.39 -7.19
C THR A 76 3.14 -0.02 -7.97
N THR A 77 3.83 -1.03 -7.49
CA THR A 77 5.02 -1.59 -8.16
C THR A 77 4.68 -2.35 -9.44
N THR A 78 3.55 -3.05 -9.47
CA THR A 78 2.99 -3.65 -10.70
C THR A 78 2.80 -2.57 -11.76
N ILE A 79 2.20 -1.44 -11.39
CA ILE A 79 2.00 -0.30 -12.30
C ILE A 79 3.36 0.26 -12.78
N ILE A 80 4.32 0.48 -11.88
CA ILE A 80 5.66 0.95 -12.27
C ILE A 80 6.29 0.02 -13.31
N TYR A 81 6.24 -1.30 -13.08
CA TYR A 81 6.81 -2.27 -14.01
C TYR A 81 6.02 -2.39 -15.32
N ALA A 82 4.70 -2.24 -15.28
CA ALA A 82 3.88 -2.17 -16.49
C ALA A 82 4.28 -0.97 -17.35
N ILE A 83 4.48 0.20 -16.76
CA ILE A 83 4.94 1.41 -17.46
C ILE A 83 6.31 1.17 -18.11
N ILE A 84 7.27 0.64 -17.35
CA ILE A 84 8.61 0.31 -17.87
C ILE A 84 8.49 -0.67 -19.05
N CYS A 85 7.65 -1.70 -18.90
CA CYS A 85 7.43 -2.70 -19.94
C CYS A 85 6.85 -2.06 -21.22
N ILE A 86 5.81 -1.22 -21.11
CA ILE A 86 5.22 -0.48 -22.24
C ILE A 86 6.28 0.33 -22.99
N TYR A 87 7.11 1.09 -22.26
CA TYR A 87 8.17 1.89 -22.90
C TYR A 87 9.24 1.02 -23.55
N THR A 88 9.64 -0.08 -22.93
CA THR A 88 10.63 -0.98 -23.53
C THR A 88 10.08 -1.67 -24.78
N VAL A 89 8.88 -2.24 -24.71
CA VAL A 89 8.29 -2.98 -25.82
C VAL A 89 7.94 -2.04 -26.99
N GLY A 90 7.35 -0.87 -26.71
CA GLY A 90 7.02 0.12 -27.74
C GLY A 90 8.23 0.72 -28.47
N GLN A 91 9.45 0.56 -27.95
CA GLN A 91 10.69 0.98 -28.62
C GLN A 91 11.33 -0.14 -29.46
N PHE A 92 11.00 -1.42 -29.19
CA PHE A 92 11.76 -2.56 -29.72
C PHE A 92 10.94 -3.55 -30.56
N ASP A 93 9.59 -3.56 -30.49
CA ASP A 93 8.81 -4.60 -31.19
C ASP A 93 7.46 -4.11 -31.76
N SER A 94 7.07 -4.68 -32.90
CA SER A 94 5.82 -4.41 -33.63
C SER A 94 4.76 -5.51 -33.48
N ASN A 95 5.09 -6.64 -32.81
CA ASN A 95 4.19 -7.80 -32.63
C ASN A 95 3.73 -8.01 -31.18
N VAL A 96 3.38 -6.93 -30.48
CA VAL A 96 3.06 -6.93 -29.04
C VAL A 96 1.81 -7.74 -28.67
N ASP A 97 0.85 -7.83 -29.60
CA ASP A 97 -0.48 -8.41 -29.32
C ASP A 97 -0.42 -9.91 -28.97
N ASP A 98 0.40 -10.70 -29.68
CA ASP A 98 0.45 -12.16 -29.49
C ASP A 98 1.10 -12.59 -28.16
N HIS A 99 1.80 -11.68 -27.48
CA HIS A 99 2.58 -11.97 -26.28
C HIS A 99 2.17 -11.17 -25.04
N LEU A 100 1.09 -10.39 -25.12
CA LEU A 100 0.61 -9.52 -24.04
C LEU A 100 0.44 -10.25 -22.70
N HIS A 101 -0.06 -11.48 -22.73
CA HIS A 101 -0.28 -12.31 -21.54
C HIS A 101 1.03 -12.71 -20.85
N TYR A 102 2.11 -12.96 -21.59
CA TYR A 102 3.43 -13.24 -21.01
C TYR A 102 4.00 -12.01 -20.31
N TYR A 103 3.88 -10.83 -20.92
CA TYR A 103 4.30 -9.57 -20.29
C TYR A 103 3.51 -9.28 -19.02
N PHE A 104 2.20 -9.53 -19.03
CA PHE A 104 1.35 -9.37 -17.85
C PHE A 104 1.79 -10.30 -16.69
N ILE A 105 1.98 -11.59 -16.96
CA ILE A 105 2.43 -12.56 -15.95
C ILE A 105 3.82 -12.19 -15.43
N PHE A 106 4.73 -11.77 -16.32
CA PHE A 106 6.08 -11.34 -15.95
C PHE A 106 6.05 -10.13 -15.01
N VAL A 107 5.28 -9.09 -15.36
CA VAL A 107 5.15 -7.87 -14.55
C VAL A 107 4.59 -8.16 -13.16
N LEU A 108 3.52 -8.95 -13.08
CA LEU A 108 2.93 -9.36 -11.81
C LEU A 108 3.92 -10.16 -10.96
N SER A 109 4.58 -11.16 -11.56
CA SER A 109 5.54 -12.01 -10.86
C SER A 109 6.73 -11.20 -10.35
N LEU A 110 7.27 -10.31 -11.19
CA LEU A 110 8.40 -9.45 -10.83
C LEU A 110 8.02 -8.47 -9.71
N ALA A 111 6.83 -7.84 -9.79
CA ALA A 111 6.32 -6.98 -8.73
C ALA A 111 6.16 -7.76 -7.42
N TYR A 112 5.60 -8.97 -7.47
CA TYR A 112 5.40 -9.78 -6.28
C TYR A 112 6.74 -10.14 -5.63
N ILE A 113 7.70 -10.64 -6.40
CA ILE A 113 9.04 -11.01 -5.92
C ILE A 113 9.73 -9.78 -5.31
N THR A 114 9.69 -8.63 -6.00
CA THR A 114 10.29 -7.38 -5.49
C THR A 114 9.68 -6.97 -4.14
N ASN A 115 8.35 -6.95 -4.02
CA ASN A 115 7.71 -6.56 -2.75
C ASN A 115 7.94 -7.61 -1.67
N HIS A 116 7.91 -8.89 -2.01
CA HIS A 116 8.15 -9.94 -1.04
C HIS A 116 9.56 -9.83 -0.44
N LEU A 117 10.57 -9.63 -1.28
CA LEU A 117 11.97 -9.49 -0.86
C LEU A 117 12.26 -8.19 -0.10
N LEU A 118 11.55 -7.11 -0.42
CA LEU A 118 11.79 -5.79 0.18
C LEU A 118 10.90 -5.51 1.39
N LEU A 119 9.66 -5.98 1.40
CA LEU A 119 8.58 -5.51 2.30
C LEU A 119 7.90 -6.61 3.11
N TRP A 120 7.90 -7.88 2.66
CA TRP A 120 7.13 -8.94 3.33
C TRP A 120 7.98 -9.87 4.19
N ARG A 121 9.31 -9.85 4.04
CA ARG A 121 10.21 -10.60 4.92
C ARG A 121 10.15 -10.00 6.33
N SER A 122 9.67 -10.77 7.30
CA SER A 122 9.40 -10.31 8.67
C SER A 122 10.62 -9.73 9.37
N ASP A 123 11.81 -10.28 9.12
CA ASP A 123 13.07 -9.78 9.64
C ASP A 123 13.49 -8.43 9.04
N ILE A 124 12.95 -8.07 7.88
CA ILE A 124 13.23 -6.79 7.20
C ILE A 124 12.21 -5.74 7.61
N TYR A 125 10.92 -5.97 7.35
CA TYR A 125 9.94 -4.89 7.51
C TYR A 125 9.74 -4.51 8.98
N LYS A 126 9.74 -5.49 9.90
CA LYS A 126 9.59 -5.20 11.33
C LYS A 126 10.71 -4.32 11.85
N LYS A 127 11.95 -4.60 11.44
CA LYS A 127 13.12 -3.77 11.78
C LYS A 127 12.94 -2.31 11.34
N TYR A 128 12.38 -2.09 10.16
CA TYR A 128 12.09 -0.75 9.68
C TYR A 128 10.88 -0.12 10.36
N PHE A 129 9.82 -0.88 10.63
CA PHE A 129 8.64 -0.41 11.35
C PHE A 129 9.01 0.05 12.75
N GLU A 130 9.77 -0.74 13.51
CA GLU A 130 10.30 -0.34 14.83
C GLU A 130 11.18 0.91 14.77
N LYS A 131 11.95 1.07 13.68
CA LYS A 131 12.76 2.28 13.45
C LYS A 131 11.87 3.50 13.22
N PHE A 132 10.84 3.38 12.38
CA PHE A 132 9.99 4.48 11.98
C PHE A 132 8.90 4.81 13.01
N ASP A 133 8.50 3.87 13.86
CA ASP A 133 7.54 4.11 14.95
C ASP A 133 8.09 5.09 16.00
N LYS A 134 9.42 5.13 16.16
CA LYS A 134 10.11 6.11 17.00
C LYS A 134 10.14 7.52 16.40
N THR A 135 9.70 7.69 15.14
CA THR A 135 9.69 8.97 14.44
C THR A 135 8.30 9.57 14.41
N LEU A 136 8.19 10.88 14.70
CA LEU A 136 6.92 11.60 14.61
C LEU A 136 6.46 11.68 13.15
N ILE A 137 5.42 10.91 12.81
CA ILE A 137 4.79 10.98 11.50
C ILE A 137 3.94 12.25 11.41
N SER A 138 4.33 13.16 10.53
CA SER A 138 3.57 14.39 10.28
C SER A 138 2.38 14.14 9.34
N LYS A 139 1.41 15.07 9.33
CA LYS A 139 0.33 15.04 8.32
C LYS A 139 0.86 15.06 6.87
N MET A 140 2.00 15.72 6.65
CA MET A 140 2.65 15.79 5.33
C MET A 140 3.17 14.42 4.87
N SER A 141 3.58 13.55 5.80
CA SER A 141 4.00 12.18 5.47
C SER A 141 2.84 11.36 4.91
N TYR A 142 1.63 11.53 5.45
CA TYR A 142 0.43 10.88 4.91
C TYR A 142 0.03 11.46 3.55
N LEU A 143 0.10 12.77 3.37
CA LEU A 143 -0.16 13.38 2.07
C LEU A 143 0.84 12.88 1.01
N TYR A 144 2.11 12.77 1.38
CA TYR A 144 3.17 12.24 0.52
C TYR A 144 2.86 10.81 0.04
N VAL A 145 2.49 9.89 0.93
CA VAL A 145 2.19 8.51 0.51
C VAL A 145 0.92 8.41 -0.34
N ILE A 146 -0.08 9.25 -0.06
CA ILE A 146 -1.29 9.34 -0.90
C ILE A 146 -0.94 9.83 -2.31
N LEU A 147 -0.18 10.93 -2.41
CA LEU A 147 0.25 11.48 -3.70
C LEU A 147 1.18 10.53 -4.44
N PHE A 148 1.99 9.74 -3.75
CA PHE A 148 2.82 8.71 -4.36
C PHE A 148 1.97 7.66 -5.08
N HIS A 149 0.99 7.06 -4.39
CA HIS A 149 0.11 6.04 -4.98
C HIS A 149 -0.78 6.60 -6.10
N ILE A 150 -1.44 7.75 -5.86
CA ILE A 150 -2.30 8.40 -6.86
C ILE A 150 -1.47 8.89 -8.04
N GLY A 151 -0.30 9.46 -7.80
CA GLY A 151 0.60 9.96 -8.84
C GLY A 151 1.05 8.85 -9.78
N ILE A 152 1.38 7.67 -9.26
CA ILE A 152 1.75 6.51 -10.08
C ILE A 152 0.56 6.01 -10.90
N ALA A 153 -0.64 5.93 -10.30
CA ALA A 153 -1.85 5.54 -11.01
C ALA A 153 -2.22 6.54 -12.12
N ALA A 154 -2.16 7.84 -11.82
CA ALA A 154 -2.41 8.89 -12.81
C ALA A 154 -1.38 8.87 -13.94
N PHE A 155 -0.09 8.67 -13.60
CA PHE A 155 0.97 8.56 -14.58
C PHE A 155 0.76 7.36 -15.51
N PHE A 156 0.31 6.22 -14.99
CA PHE A 156 -0.04 5.05 -15.80
C PHE A 156 -1.15 5.33 -16.81
N ILE A 157 -2.23 5.99 -16.38
CA ILE A 157 -3.34 6.38 -17.27
C ILE A 157 -2.83 7.31 -18.38
N LEU A 158 -2.00 8.30 -18.02
CA LEU A 158 -1.37 9.20 -18.98
C LEU A 158 -0.44 8.47 -19.94
N THR A 159 0.36 7.51 -19.45
CA THR A 159 1.22 6.68 -20.28
C THR A 159 0.38 5.91 -21.30
N ILE A 160 -0.66 5.18 -20.89
CA ILE A 160 -1.55 4.48 -21.81
C ILE A 160 -2.14 5.45 -22.85
N TYR A 161 -2.65 6.59 -22.38
CA TYR A 161 -3.25 7.60 -23.24
C TYR A 161 -2.28 8.10 -24.32
N TRP A 162 -1.01 8.32 -24.00
CA TRP A 162 -0.01 8.80 -24.97
C TRP A 162 0.67 7.71 -25.79
N THR A 163 0.84 6.49 -25.27
CA THR A 163 1.56 5.43 -25.98
C THR A 163 0.65 4.59 -26.86
N VAL A 164 -0.56 4.27 -26.39
CA VAL A 164 -1.51 3.44 -27.14
C VAL A 164 -2.49 4.32 -27.92
N GLY A 165 -2.79 5.53 -27.42
CA GLY A 165 -3.89 6.34 -27.91
C GLY A 165 -5.22 5.67 -27.57
N PHE A 166 -6.17 6.41 -27.00
CA PHE A 166 -7.57 5.95 -26.96
C PHE A 166 -8.18 6.06 -28.36
N ASN A 167 -7.63 5.34 -29.35
CA ASN A 167 -8.35 5.01 -30.58
C ASN A 167 -9.14 3.73 -30.30
N LEU A 168 -10.17 3.87 -29.48
CA LEU A 168 -11.29 2.93 -29.39
C LEU A 168 -12.36 3.35 -30.39
#